data_AF-A0A0R2HWD1-F1
#
_entry.id   AF-A0A0R2HWD1-F1
#
_cell.length_a   1.000
_cell.length_b   1.000
_cell.length_c   1.000
_cell.angle_alpha   90.00
_cell.angle_beta   90.00
_cell.angle_gamma   90.00
#
_symmetry.space_group_name_H-M   'P 1'
#
loop_
_entity.id
_entity.type
_entity.pdbx_description
1 polymer ?
#
loop_
_entity_poly.entity_id
_entity_poly.type
_entity_poly.pdbx_seq_one_letter_code
_entity_poly.pdbx_strand_id
1 'polypeptide(L)'
;MAGLANTLSDNGETGGSVGILLSFILLTAGVVVLASKGAKGMLTFSMVFYLLGGLLGLIGAGSYKDLVIWSAFSLLFAVLLFFQIRKIA
;
A
#
# COMPACT_ATOMS: atom_id res chain seq x y z
N MET A 1 -12.15 -18.56 -0.57
CA MET A 1 -12.63 -17.22 -0.18
C MET A 1 -12.51 -17.09 1.34
N ALA A 2 -11.32 -16.76 1.87
CA ALA A 2 -11.08 -16.68 3.31
C ALA A 2 -11.05 -15.24 3.86
N GLY A 3 -10.90 -14.23 3.01
CA GLY A 3 -10.92 -12.81 3.43
C GLY A 3 -12.31 -12.33 3.85
N LEU A 4 -13.36 -12.70 3.09
CA LEU A 4 -14.75 -12.33 3.43
C LEU A 4 -15.28 -13.08 4.67
N ALA A 5 -14.75 -14.28 4.95
CA ALA A 5 -15.12 -15.05 6.15
C ALA A 5 -14.55 -14.41 7.43
N ASN A 6 -13.38 -13.79 7.36
CA ASN A 6 -12.73 -13.12 8.49
C ASN A 6 -13.34 -11.75 8.82
N THR A 7 -14.02 -11.11 7.86
CA THR A 7 -14.73 -9.84 8.09
C THR A 7 -16.14 -10.02 8.67
N LEU A 8 -16.74 -11.21 8.51
CA LEU A 8 -18.06 -11.54 9.04
C LEU A 8 -17.98 -12.31 10.38
N SER A 9 -16.84 -12.95 10.66
CA SER A 9 -16.53 -13.49 11.99
C SER A 9 -15.96 -12.38 12.86
N ASP A 10 -16.82 -11.86 13.74
CA ASP A 10 -16.60 -10.79 14.70
C ASP A 10 -15.45 -11.11 15.70
N ASN A 11 -14.20 -11.12 15.24
CA ASN A 11 -13.04 -11.57 16.03
C ASN A 11 -11.92 -10.53 16.20
N GLY A 12 -12.12 -9.27 15.82
CA GLY A 12 -11.14 -8.19 16.10
C GLY A 12 -9.77 -8.33 15.41
N GLU A 13 -9.49 -9.42 14.70
CA GLU A 13 -8.25 -9.67 13.96
C GLU A 13 -8.45 -9.49 12.46
N THR A 14 -8.63 -8.24 12.02
CA THR A 14 -8.82 -7.90 10.60
C THR A 14 -7.51 -7.93 9.78
N GLY A 15 -6.36 -8.12 10.43
CA GLY A 15 -5.06 -7.89 9.80
C GLY A 15 -4.68 -8.85 8.67
N GLY A 16 -5.14 -10.11 8.70
CA GLY A 16 -4.90 -11.04 7.58
C GLY A 16 -5.52 -10.60 6.25
N SER A 17 -6.72 -10.00 6.29
CA SER A 17 -7.38 -9.48 5.08
C SER A 17 -6.76 -8.17 4.59
N VAL A 18 -6.30 -7.34 5.52
CA VAL A 18 -5.61 -6.09 5.24
C VAL A 18 -4.24 -6.35 4.61
N GLY A 19 -3.52 -7.39 5.03
CA GLY A 19 -2.23 -7.75 4.44
C GLY A 19 -2.31 -8.19 2.98
N ILE A 20 -3.36 -8.93 2.62
CA ILE A 20 -3.62 -9.30 1.22
C ILE A 20 -3.92 -8.04 0.40
N LEU A 21 -4.75 -7.15 0.92
CA LEU A 21 -5.08 -5.88 0.27
C LEU A 21 -3.82 -5.01 0.06
N LEU A 22 -3.00 -4.85 1.10
CA LEU A 22 -1.71 -4.16 1.04
C LEU A 22 -0.80 -4.75 -0.05
N SER A 23 -0.70 -6.08 -0.13
CA SER A 23 0.14 -6.75 -1.13
C SER A 23 -0.33 -6.46 -2.56
N PHE A 24 -1.64 -6.43 -2.81
CA PHE A 24 -2.19 -6.03 -4.11
C PHE A 24 -1.91 -4.56 -4.43
N ILE A 25 -2.01 -3.67 -3.45
CA ILE A 25 -1.68 -2.25 -3.64
C ILE A 25 -0.19 -2.09 -3.98
N LEU A 26 0.71 -2.74 -3.24
CA LEU A 26 2.15 -2.69 -3.48
C LEU A 26 2.50 -3.20 -4.89
N LEU A 27 1.91 -4.33 -5.30
CA LEU A 27 2.11 -4.90 -6.63
C LEU A 27 1.61 -3.96 -7.74
N THR A 28 0.36 -3.49 -7.64
CA THR A 28 -0.26 -2.65 -8.66
C THR A 28 0.46 -1.30 -8.77
N ALA A 29 0.76 -0.64 -7.65
CA ALA A 29 1.50 0.61 -7.63
C ALA A 29 2.91 0.44 -8.20
N GLY A 30 3.60 -0.68 -7.93
CA GLY A 30 4.91 -0.98 -8.51
C GLY A 30 4.88 -1.10 -10.04
N VAL A 31 3.91 -1.82 -10.58
CA VAL A 31 3.74 -1.95 -12.04
C VAL A 31 3.41 -0.60 -12.68
N VAL A 32 2.55 0.22 -12.06
CA VAL A 32 2.20 1.55 -12.60
C VAL A 32 3.40 2.49 -12.59
N VAL A 33 4.27 2.45 -11.58
CA VAL A 33 5.52 3.24 -11.57
C VAL A 33 6.42 2.84 -12.74
N LEU A 34 6.59 1.54 -13.00
CA LEU A 34 7.38 1.05 -14.13
C LEU A 34 6.76 1.45 -15.48
N ALA A 35 5.44 1.35 -15.61
CA ALA A 35 4.71 1.72 -16.82
C ALA A 35 4.68 3.23 -17.05
N SER A 36 4.81 4.04 -15.99
CA SER A 36 4.72 5.49 -16.04
C SER A 36 5.79 6.13 -16.93
N LYS A 37 6.98 5.52 -17.06
CA LYS A 37 8.11 6.05 -17.85
C LYS A 37 8.42 7.55 -17.59
N GLY A 38 8.18 8.04 -16.37
CA GLY A 38 8.38 9.44 -15.99
C GLY A 38 7.19 10.39 -16.23
N ALA A 39 6.02 9.87 -16.61
CA ALA A 39 4.80 10.67 -16.74
C ALA A 39 4.28 11.14 -15.37
N LYS A 40 4.26 12.46 -15.14
CA LYS A 40 3.86 13.10 -13.87
C LYS A 40 2.56 12.53 -13.29
N GLY A 41 1.54 12.33 -14.12
CA GLY A 41 0.22 11.84 -13.67
C GLY A 41 0.21 10.43 -13.09
N MET A 42 0.91 9.48 -13.73
CA MET A 42 0.95 8.08 -13.25
C MET A 42 1.83 7.91 -12.01
N LEU A 43 2.89 8.71 -11.88
CA LEU A 43 3.70 8.74 -10.66
C LEU A 43 2.88 9.25 -9.47
N THR A 44 2.07 10.30 -9.65
CA THR A 44 1.19 10.83 -8.60
C THR A 44 0.14 9.81 -8.19
N PHE A 45 -0.47 9.12 -9.16
CA PHE A 45 -1.42 8.03 -8.87
C PHE A 45 -0.78 6.93 -8.01
N SER A 46 0.42 6.48 -8.41
CA SER A 46 1.15 5.43 -7.69
C SER A 46 1.52 5.88 -6.28
N MET A 47 1.95 7.14 -6.11
CA MET A 47 2.24 7.71 -4.79
C MET A 47 1.02 7.65 -3.87
N VAL A 48 -0.13 8.13 -4.33
CA VAL A 48 -1.37 8.13 -3.54
C VAL A 48 -1.79 6.71 -3.19
N PHE A 49 -1.64 5.76 -4.13
CA PHE A 49 -1.89 4.34 -3.87
C PHE A 49 -0.99 3.76 -2.78
N TYR A 50 0.32 4.00 -2.85
CA TYR A 50 1.27 3.57 -1.82
C TYR A 50 0.97 4.20 -0.45
N LEU A 51 0.53 5.46 -0.42
CA LEU A 51 0.20 6.19 0.80
C LEU A 51 -1.08 5.63 1.44
N LEU A 52 -2.13 5.40 0.64
CA LEU A 52 -3.37 4.77 1.10
C LEU A 52 -3.13 3.33 1.56
N GLY A 53 -2.37 2.54 0.81
CA GLY A 53 -2.02 1.17 1.19
C GLY A 53 -1.25 1.11 2.50
N GLY A 54 -0.23 1.97 2.67
CA GLY A 54 0.54 2.05 3.91
C GLY A 54 -0.31 2.50 5.10
N LEU A 55 -1.22 3.46 4.92
CA LEU A 55 -2.09 3.93 6.00
C LEU A 55 -3.11 2.86 6.41
N LEU A 56 -3.78 2.23 5.44
CA LEU A 56 -4.71 1.13 5.69
C LEU A 56 -4.00 -0.08 6.31
N GLY A 57 -2.78 -0.37 5.85
CA GLY A 57 -1.94 -1.44 6.38
C GLY A 57 -1.52 -1.20 7.82
N LEU A 58 -1.20 0.04 8.21
CA LEU A 58 -0.91 0.39 9.61
C LEU A 58 -2.15 0.30 10.50
N ILE A 59 -3.29 0.81 10.05
CA ILE A 59 -4.54 0.80 10.83
C ILE A 59 -5.02 -0.65 11.05
N GLY A 60 -4.90 -1.50 10.02
CA GLY A 60 -5.30 -2.90 10.09
C GLY A 60 -4.22 -3.85 10.60
N ALA A 61 -3.02 -3.38 10.91
CA ALA A 61 -1.90 -4.24 11.31
C ALA A 61 -2.15 -5.00 12.62
N GLY A 62 -2.91 -4.44 13.56
CA GLY A 62 -3.17 -5.08 14.86
C GLY A 62 -1.89 -5.63 15.51
N SER A 63 -1.80 -6.95 15.69
CA SER A 63 -0.64 -7.67 16.25
C SER A 63 0.38 -8.17 15.20
N TYR A 64 0.12 -8.01 13.91
CA TYR A 64 0.99 -8.50 12.84
C TYR A 64 2.16 -7.53 12.61
N LYS A 65 3.31 -7.82 13.25
CA LYS A 65 4.54 -7.01 13.12
C LYS A 65 5.04 -6.94 11.67
N ASP A 66 4.84 -8.01 10.90
CA ASP A 66 5.15 -8.04 9.47
C ASP A 66 4.34 -7.00 8.69
N LEU A 67 3.04 -6.86 8.97
CA LEU A 67 2.17 -5.87 8.31
C LEU A 67 2.63 -4.44 8.58
N VAL A 68 3.09 -4.15 9.79
CA VAL A 68 3.65 -2.83 10.15
C VAL A 68 4.88 -2.52 9.31
N ILE A 69 5.79 -3.50 9.18
CA ILE A 69 7.03 -3.35 8.40
C ILE A 69 6.72 -3.15 6.91
N TRP A 70 5.82 -3.96 6.35
CA TRP A 70 5.40 -3.82 4.95
C TRP A 70 4.69 -2.48 4.69
N SER A 71 3.91 -1.99 5.65
CA SER A 71 3.24 -0.70 5.55
C SER A 71 4.25 0.47 5.63
N ALA A 72 5.28 0.36 6.47
CA ALA A 72 6.38 1.32 6.50
C ALA A 72 7.15 1.36 5.17
N PHE A 73 7.39 0.20 4.54
CA PHE A 73 7.96 0.14 3.18
C PHE A 73 7.06 0.82 2.13
N SER A 74 5.74 0.60 2.20
CA SER A 74 4.77 1.29 1.33
C SER A 74 4.88 2.81 1.43
N LEU A 75 4.95 3.33 2.66
CA LEU A 75 5.10 4.77 2.90
C LEU A 75 6.47 5.29 2.42
N LEU A 76 7.54 4.52 2.59
CA LEU A 76 8.86 4.87 2.08
C LEU A 76 8.85 5.03 0.56
N PHE A 77 8.18 4.12 -0.18
CA PHE A 77 8.02 4.27 -1.62
C PHE A 77 7.19 5.50 -2.01
N ALA A 78 6.15 5.83 -1.26
CA ALA A 78 5.38 7.07 -1.48
C ALA A 78 6.28 8.32 -1.34
N VAL A 79 7.12 8.37 -0.30
CA VAL A 79 8.07 9.47 -0.09
C VAL A 79 9.10 9.55 -1.21
N LEU A 80 9.66 8.42 -1.65
CA LEU A 80 10.59 8.38 -2.77
C LEU A 80 9.96 8.91 -4.06
N LEU A 81 8.73 8.50 -4.38
CA LEU A 81 7.99 8.99 -5.54
C LEU A 81 7.71 10.49 -5.44
N PHE A 82 7.42 11.00 -4.24
CA PHE A 82 7.24 12.45 -4.02
C PHE A 82 8.50 13.25 -4.39
N PHE A 83 9.68 12.81 -3.95
CA PHE A 83 10.94 13.43 -4.35
C PHE A 83 11.19 13.30 -5.87
N GLN A 84 10.83 12.17 -6.46
CA GLN A 84 11.02 11.92 -7.89
C GLN A 84 10.13 12.84 -8.74
N ILE A 85 8.87 13.04 -8.34
CA ILE A 85 7.95 13.99 -8.98
C ILE A 85 8.46 15.43 -8.83
N ARG A 86 8.96 15.82 -7.66
CA ARG A 86 9.55 17.16 -7.45
C ARG A 86 10.77 17.43 -8.33
N LYS A 87 11.53 16.39 -8.71
CA LYS A 87 12.68 16.51 -9.62
C LYS A 87 12.27 16.61 -11.10
N ILE A 88 11.13 16.04 -11.46
CA ILE A 88 10.54 16.12 -12.82
C ILE A 88 9.70 17.40 -12.98
N ALA A 89 9.24 17.99 -11.87
CA ALA A 89 8.43 19.21 -11.81
C ALA A 89 9.14 20.39 -12.48
#